data_AF-A0A524PFU6-F1
#
_entry.id   AF-A0A524PFU6-F1
#
_cell.length_a   1.000
_cell.length_b   1.000
_cell.length_c   1.000
_cell.angle_alpha   90.00
_cell.angle_beta   90.00
_cell.angle_gamma   90.00
#
_symmetry.space_group_name_H-M   'P 1'
#
loop_
_entity.id
_entity.type
_entity.pdbx_description
1 polymer ?
#
loop_
_entity_poly.entity_id
_entity_poly.type
_entity_poly.pdbx_seq_one_letter_code
_entity_poly.pdbx_strand_id
1 'polypeptide(L)'
;HLHKPVRTGISLSVSGTESQVNINVKAHFGVNYNDNLNLTVYLVEDNLVYDQTNYYNDDPSSVYYQAGAIMTGFIHRNTMIATATDMFGDHIPADSIDIDKVYELNFQVSSIHVTNFNNLKVVAFVSYASGAKKDQVINSLVCGFNQDSESSLIDN
;
A
#
# COMPACT_ATOMS: atom_id res chain seq x y z
N HIS A 1 15.76 14.27 22.72
CA HIS A 1 14.81 14.38 21.60
C HIS A 1 13.73 13.34 21.86
N LEU A 2 12.55 13.77 22.34
CA LEU A 2 11.45 12.87 22.71
C LEU A 2 10.80 12.35 21.42
N HIS A 3 10.86 11.04 21.17
CA HIS A 3 10.14 10.40 20.07
C HIS A 3 8.64 10.66 20.29
N LYS A 4 7.99 11.38 19.37
CA LYS A 4 6.53 11.50 19.41
C LYS A 4 5.99 10.06 19.36
N PRO A 5 5.07 9.65 20.26
CA PRO A 5 4.50 8.33 20.18
C PRO A 5 3.86 8.17 18.81
N VAL A 6 4.20 7.08 18.11
CA VAL A 6 3.46 6.70 16.90
C VAL A 6 2.01 6.50 17.32
N ARG A 7 1.07 6.96 16.50
CA ARG A 7 -0.37 6.96 16.85
C ARG A 7 -1.07 5.67 16.42
N THR A 8 -0.57 5.05 15.35
CA THR A 8 -1.04 3.77 14.82
C THR A 8 0.14 2.98 14.27
N GLY A 9 0.40 1.79 14.80
CA GLY A 9 1.33 0.81 14.24
C GLY A 9 0.66 -0.05 13.20
N ILE A 10 1.43 -0.56 12.24
CA ILE A 10 0.96 -1.53 11.23
C ILE A 10 1.93 -2.70 11.24
N SER A 11 1.43 -3.93 11.21
CA SER A 11 2.21 -5.13 10.89
C SER A 11 1.63 -5.83 9.67
N LEU A 12 2.50 -6.46 8.88
CA LEU A 12 2.17 -7.22 7.70
C LEU A 12 2.91 -8.54 7.69
N SER A 13 2.18 -9.62 7.46
CA SER A 13 2.74 -10.92 7.07
C SER A 13 2.23 -11.27 5.69
N VAL A 14 3.15 -11.56 4.77
CA VAL A 14 2.85 -11.87 3.38
C VAL A 14 3.45 -13.21 3.06
N SER A 15 2.62 -14.16 2.65
CA SER A 15 3.04 -15.51 2.29
C SER A 15 2.25 -16.02 1.08
N GLY A 16 2.66 -17.15 0.52
CA GLY A 16 1.84 -17.87 -0.45
C GLY A 16 2.64 -18.59 -1.50
N THR A 17 2.05 -18.69 -2.68
CA THR A 17 2.59 -19.34 -3.87
C THR A 17 2.51 -18.41 -5.07
N GLU A 18 3.02 -18.85 -6.22
CA GLU A 18 2.97 -18.08 -7.47
C GLU A 18 1.55 -17.84 -8.02
N SER A 19 0.53 -18.46 -7.43
CA SER A 19 -0.88 -18.32 -7.86
C SER A 19 -1.80 -17.73 -6.80
N GLN A 20 -1.30 -17.56 -5.57
CA GLN A 20 -2.09 -17.13 -4.42
C GLN A 20 -1.20 -16.42 -3.40
N VAL A 21 -1.62 -15.22 -2.99
CA VAL A 21 -0.96 -14.44 -1.95
C VAL A 21 -1.89 -14.33 -0.75
N ASN A 22 -1.41 -14.77 0.40
CA ASN A 22 -2.06 -14.63 1.70
C ASN A 22 -1.44 -13.43 2.43
N ILE A 23 -2.30 -12.56 2.95
CA ILE A 23 -1.90 -11.31 3.61
C ILE A 23 -2.59 -11.26 4.97
N ASN A 24 -1.80 -11.20 6.03
CA ASN A 24 -2.27 -10.82 7.35
C ASN A 24 -1.84 -9.38 7.61
N VAL A 25 -2.80 -8.51 7.92
CA VAL A 25 -2.53 -7.11 8.27
C VAL A 25 -3.12 -6.81 9.64
N LYS A 26 -2.34 -6.11 10.46
CA LYS A 26 -2.80 -5.61 11.76
C LYS A 26 -2.57 -4.11 11.83
N ALA A 27 -3.56 -3.39 12.31
CA ALA A 27 -3.44 -1.99 12.71
C ALA A 27 -3.59 -1.90 14.24
N HIS A 28 -2.54 -1.46 14.93
CA HIS A 28 -2.54 -1.26 16.37
C HIS A 28 -2.69 0.22 16.69
N PHE A 29 -3.73 0.59 17.44
CA PHE A 29 -4.06 1.98 17.74
C PHE A 29 -3.53 2.39 19.13
N GLY A 30 -2.52 3.26 19.17
CA GLY A 30 -2.00 3.82 20.43
C GLY A 30 -2.78 5.04 20.92
N VAL A 31 -3.75 5.52 20.14
CA VAL A 31 -4.66 6.61 20.49
C VAL A 31 -6.05 6.32 19.93
N ASN A 32 -7.06 6.92 20.52
CA ASN A 32 -8.39 6.98 19.92
C ASN A 32 -8.44 8.06 18.81
N TYR A 33 -9.35 7.89 17.85
CA TYR A 33 -9.59 8.80 16.73
C TYR A 33 -11.07 9.21 16.71
N ASN A 34 -11.31 10.51 16.60
CA ASN A 34 -12.67 11.04 16.48
C ASN A 34 -13.24 10.95 15.06
N ASP A 35 -12.36 10.83 14.05
CA ASP A 35 -12.73 10.69 12.65
C ASP A 35 -12.72 9.21 12.25
N ASN A 36 -13.55 8.83 11.28
CA ASN A 36 -13.57 7.48 10.74
C ASN A 36 -12.26 7.19 10.00
N LEU A 37 -11.82 5.93 10.05
CA LEU A 37 -10.61 5.47 9.39
C LEU A 37 -10.91 4.39 8.35
N ASN A 38 -10.06 4.32 7.33
CA ASN A 38 -10.02 3.24 6.35
C ASN A 38 -8.67 2.50 6.41
N LEU A 39 -8.71 1.19 6.19
CA LEU A 39 -7.52 0.39 5.90
C LEU A 39 -7.48 0.09 4.40
N THR A 40 -6.35 0.37 3.76
CA THR A 40 -6.12 0.05 2.35
C THR A 40 -4.96 -0.91 2.20
N VAL A 41 -5.12 -1.93 1.36
CA VAL A 41 -4.09 -2.94 1.10
C VAL A 41 -3.94 -3.18 -0.41
N TYR A 42 -2.76 -2.83 -0.93
CA TYR A 42 -2.40 -2.98 -2.33
C TYR A 42 -1.31 -4.03 -2.53
N LEU A 43 -1.38 -4.72 -3.66
CA LEU A 43 -0.29 -5.52 -4.20
C LEU A 43 0.35 -4.72 -5.33
N VAL A 44 1.68 -4.56 -5.25
CA VAL A 44 2.47 -3.85 -6.25
C VAL A 44 3.64 -4.72 -6.70
N GLU A 45 4.00 -4.62 -7.97
CA GLU A 45 5.18 -5.27 -8.53
C GLU A 45 6.24 -4.22 -8.91
N ASP A 46 7.46 -4.42 -8.41
CA ASP A 46 8.61 -3.58 -8.71
C ASP A 46 9.39 -4.08 -9.93
N ASN A 47 10.22 -3.23 -10.52
CA ASN A 47 11.12 -3.57 -11.63
C ASN A 47 10.44 -4.25 -12.86
N LEU A 48 9.22 -3.83 -13.22
CA LEU A 48 8.57 -4.29 -14.44
C LEU A 48 9.17 -3.60 -15.66
N VAL A 49 9.59 -4.36 -16.66
CA VAL A 49 10.24 -3.82 -17.86
C VAL A 49 9.27 -3.80 -19.03
N TYR A 50 8.83 -2.61 -19.44
CA TYR A 50 7.95 -2.38 -20.58
C TYR A 50 8.31 -1.08 -21.30
N ASP A 51 7.81 -0.91 -22.52
CA ASP A 51 7.99 0.33 -23.26
C ASP A 51 7.03 1.41 -22.73
N GLN A 52 7.55 2.61 -22.46
CA GLN A 52 6.74 3.75 -22.06
C GLN A 52 6.51 4.67 -23.27
N THR A 53 5.25 4.97 -23.57
CA THR A 53 4.89 5.92 -24.63
C THR A 53 4.77 7.34 -24.08
N ASN A 54 5.40 8.30 -24.76
CA ASN A 54 5.26 9.73 -24.51
C ASN A 54 4.27 10.33 -25.52
N TYR A 55 3.11 10.78 -25.03
CA TYR A 55 2.04 11.35 -25.86
C TYR A 55 2.28 12.80 -26.29
N TYR A 56 3.31 13.47 -25.75
CA TYR A 56 3.61 14.88 -26.05
C TYR A 56 4.71 15.07 -27.09
N ASN A 57 5.17 14.00 -27.75
CA ASN A 57 6.22 14.09 -28.76
C ASN A 57 5.85 15.06 -29.90
N ASP A 58 4.57 15.16 -30.24
CA ASP A 58 4.08 15.98 -31.35
C ASP A 58 3.47 17.31 -30.89
N ASP A 59 3.54 17.63 -29.59
CA ASP A 59 3.06 18.90 -29.03
C ASP A 59 4.20 19.94 -28.95
N PRO A 60 4.22 20.96 -29.82
CA PRO A 60 5.28 21.96 -29.87
C PRO A 60 5.34 22.88 -28.63
N SER A 61 4.33 22.84 -27.75
CA SER A 61 4.35 23.56 -26.47
C SER A 61 4.97 22.74 -25.33
N SER A 62 5.19 21.44 -25.55
CA SER A 62 5.76 20.54 -24.56
C SER A 62 7.29 20.62 -24.53
N VAL A 63 7.85 20.53 -23.32
CA VAL A 63 9.31 20.35 -23.12
C VAL A 63 9.82 19.02 -23.70
N TYR A 64 8.91 18.11 -24.05
CA TYR A 64 9.20 16.80 -24.65
C TYR A 64 8.90 16.74 -26.16
N TYR A 65 8.67 17.89 -26.81
CA TYR A 65 8.49 17.96 -28.25
C TYR A 65 9.69 17.35 -28.98
N GLN A 66 9.44 16.39 -29.87
CA GLN A 66 10.44 15.65 -30.65
C GLN A 66 11.50 14.92 -29.81
N ALA A 67 11.25 14.68 -28.52
CA ALA A 67 12.17 13.94 -27.64
C ALA A 67 12.12 12.41 -27.81
N GLY A 68 11.24 11.90 -28.69
CA GLY A 68 10.98 10.48 -28.90
C GLY A 68 9.63 10.06 -28.31
N ALA A 69 8.86 9.31 -29.10
CA ALA A 69 7.52 8.85 -28.71
C ALA A 69 7.55 7.58 -27.83
N ILE A 70 8.62 6.78 -27.87
CA ILE A 70 8.73 5.52 -27.13
C ILE A 70 10.07 5.46 -26.40
N MET A 71 10.02 5.26 -25.09
CA MET A 71 11.16 4.90 -24.26
C MET A 71 11.16 3.38 -24.07
N THR A 72 12.02 2.69 -24.82
CA THR A 72 12.09 1.23 -24.80
C THR A 72 12.73 0.69 -23.52
N GLY A 73 12.20 -0.39 -22.95
CA GLY A 73 12.77 -1.04 -21.78
C GLY A 73 12.75 -0.19 -20.51
N PHE A 74 11.73 0.66 -20.35
CA PHE A 74 11.53 1.46 -19.15
C PHE A 74 11.24 0.54 -17.95
N ILE A 75 11.85 0.86 -16.80
CA ILE A 75 11.69 0.10 -15.56
C ILE A 75 10.60 0.77 -14.72
N HIS A 76 9.39 0.22 -14.79
CA HIS A 76 8.27 0.60 -13.94
C HIS A 76 8.50 0.14 -12.49
N ARG A 77 8.24 1.04 -11.55
CA ARG A 77 8.47 0.84 -10.12
C ARG A 77 7.15 0.82 -9.36
N ASN A 78 6.99 -0.17 -8.48
CA ASN A 78 5.82 -0.36 -7.61
C ASN A 78 4.47 -0.21 -8.37
N THR A 79 4.33 -0.89 -9.52
CA THR A 79 3.10 -0.88 -10.31
C THR A 79 2.01 -1.65 -9.58
N MET A 80 0.83 -1.06 -9.39
CA MET A 80 -0.29 -1.77 -8.77
C MET A 80 -0.79 -2.89 -9.67
N ILE A 81 -0.92 -4.10 -9.11
CA ILE A 81 -1.39 -5.29 -9.82
C ILE A 81 -2.72 -5.82 -9.28
N ALA A 82 -3.04 -5.54 -8.01
CA ALA A 82 -4.29 -5.93 -7.37
C ALA A 82 -4.52 -5.11 -6.08
N THR A 83 -5.74 -5.15 -5.57
CA THR A 83 -6.11 -4.64 -4.24
C THR A 83 -6.76 -5.76 -3.43
N ALA A 84 -6.47 -5.82 -2.13
CA ALA A 84 -7.12 -6.77 -1.22
C ALA A 84 -8.36 -6.15 -0.52
N THR A 85 -8.42 -4.82 -0.49
CA THR A 85 -9.55 -3.99 -0.04
C THR A 85 -10.20 -3.29 -1.25
N ASP A 86 -11.23 -2.48 -1.01
CA ASP A 86 -11.63 -1.44 -1.97
C ASP A 86 -10.43 -0.55 -2.36
N MET A 87 -10.47 0.02 -3.56
CA MET A 87 -9.42 0.91 -4.09
C MET A 87 -9.23 2.16 -3.23
N PHE A 88 -10.21 2.58 -2.44
CA PHE A 88 -10.08 3.69 -1.48
C PHE A 88 -10.06 3.21 -0.01
N GLY A 89 -9.85 1.90 0.17
CA GLY A 89 -9.79 1.23 1.46
C GLY A 89 -11.15 0.85 2.02
N ASP A 90 -11.12 -0.14 2.90
CA ASP A 90 -12.28 -0.62 3.63
C ASP A 90 -12.42 0.14 4.96
N HIS A 91 -13.66 0.42 5.36
CA HIS A 91 -13.96 1.10 6.61
C HIS A 91 -13.56 0.24 7.82
N ILE A 92 -12.77 0.82 8.73
CA ILE A 92 -12.45 0.20 10.01
C ILE A 92 -13.60 0.49 10.99
N PRO A 93 -14.27 -0.52 11.56
CA PRO A 93 -15.35 -0.30 12.52
C PRO A 93 -14.89 0.53 13.71
N ALA A 94 -15.71 1.50 14.14
CA ALA A 94 -15.36 2.40 15.24
C ALA A 94 -15.00 1.65 16.54
N ASP A 95 -15.68 0.53 16.82
CA ASP A 95 -15.40 -0.30 18.00
C ASP A 95 -14.04 -1.01 17.95
N SER A 96 -13.39 -1.06 16.78
CA SER A 96 -12.03 -1.58 16.60
C SER A 96 -10.94 -0.50 16.76
N ILE A 97 -11.32 0.76 16.97
CA ILE A 97 -10.42 1.90 17.10
C ILE A 97 -10.48 2.43 18.53
N ASP A 98 -9.51 2.06 19.35
CA ASP A 98 -9.31 2.64 20.68
C ASP A 98 -7.88 2.39 21.13
N ILE A 99 -7.47 2.99 22.24
CA ILE A 99 -6.15 2.76 22.85
C ILE A 99 -5.94 1.25 23.06
N ASP A 100 -4.79 0.76 22.60
CA ASP A 100 -4.31 -0.62 22.65
C ASP A 100 -5.16 -1.65 21.90
N LYS A 101 -6.10 -1.20 21.04
CA LYS A 101 -6.85 -2.12 20.16
C LYS A 101 -6.08 -2.48 18.92
N VAL A 102 -6.18 -3.75 18.54
CA VAL A 102 -5.62 -4.29 17.30
C VAL A 102 -6.77 -4.69 16.38
N TYR A 103 -6.83 -4.06 15.21
CA TYR A 103 -7.70 -4.48 14.12
C TYR A 103 -6.92 -5.38 13.16
N GLU A 104 -7.36 -6.62 13.00
CA GLU A 104 -6.68 -7.64 12.21
C GLU A 104 -7.58 -8.14 11.08
N LEU A 105 -7.03 -8.20 9.87
CA LEU A 105 -7.69 -8.80 8.71
C LEU A 105 -6.75 -9.80 8.02
N ASN A 106 -7.38 -10.83 7.45
CA ASN A 106 -6.71 -11.84 6.64
C ASN A 106 -7.32 -11.81 5.24
N PHE A 107 -6.47 -11.66 4.23
CA PHE A 107 -6.87 -11.67 2.83
C PHE A 107 -6.20 -12.83 2.11
N GLN A 108 -6.91 -13.32 1.10
CA GLN A 108 -6.36 -14.24 0.12
C GLN A 108 -6.65 -13.65 -1.26
N VAL A 109 -5.59 -13.25 -1.95
CA VAL A 109 -5.68 -12.72 -3.31
C VAL A 109 -5.22 -13.81 -4.27
N SER A 110 -6.12 -14.26 -5.13
CA SER A 110 -5.88 -15.24 -6.18
C SER A 110 -5.98 -14.59 -7.56
N SER A 111 -5.59 -15.33 -8.60
CA SER A 111 -5.68 -14.87 -10.00
C SER A 111 -4.91 -13.58 -10.30
N ILE A 112 -3.82 -13.34 -9.57
CA ILE A 112 -2.89 -12.25 -9.85
C ILE A 112 -1.88 -12.67 -10.93
N HIS A 113 -1.42 -11.70 -11.70
CA HIS A 113 -0.30 -11.88 -12.62
C HIS A 113 0.89 -11.08 -12.08
N VAL A 114 1.94 -11.80 -11.69
CA VAL A 114 3.21 -11.23 -11.25
C VAL A 114 4.27 -11.82 -12.17
N THR A 115 5.12 -10.97 -12.74
CA THR A 115 6.21 -11.44 -13.62
C THR A 115 7.32 -12.10 -12.80
N ASN A 116 7.63 -11.53 -11.63
CA ASN A 116 8.61 -12.07 -10.70
C ASN A 116 8.18 -11.83 -9.25
N PHE A 117 7.88 -12.91 -8.51
CA PHE A 117 7.43 -12.82 -7.12
C PHE A 117 8.46 -12.21 -6.15
N ASN A 118 9.75 -12.20 -6.48
CA ASN A 118 10.75 -11.47 -5.68
C ASN A 118 10.57 -9.95 -5.76
N ASN A 119 9.86 -9.46 -6.78
CA ASN A 119 9.53 -8.05 -6.95
C ASN A 119 8.14 -7.68 -6.39
N LEU A 120 7.35 -8.68 -5.96
CA LEU A 120 6.05 -8.44 -5.35
C LEU A 120 6.21 -7.83 -3.96
N LYS A 121 5.46 -6.76 -3.71
CA LYS A 121 5.34 -6.11 -2.42
C LYS A 121 3.86 -5.89 -2.09
N VAL A 122 3.53 -5.97 -0.82
CA VAL A 122 2.25 -5.55 -0.28
C VAL A 122 2.45 -4.23 0.42
N VAL A 123 1.60 -3.26 0.11
CA VAL A 123 1.56 -1.95 0.75
C VAL A 123 0.26 -1.84 1.52
N ALA A 124 0.33 -1.62 2.82
CA ALA A 124 -0.84 -1.34 3.64
C ALA A 124 -0.73 0.02 4.29
N PHE A 125 -1.85 0.74 4.39
CA PHE A 125 -1.89 2.02 5.07
C PHE A 125 -3.25 2.30 5.68
N VAL A 126 -3.23 3.04 6.79
CA VAL A 126 -4.42 3.55 7.46
C VAL A 126 -4.57 5.02 7.12
N SER A 127 -5.77 5.44 6.72
CA SER A 127 -6.07 6.82 6.36
C SER A 127 -7.36 7.31 7.01
N TYR A 128 -7.52 8.63 7.09
CA TYR A 128 -8.77 9.25 7.50
C TYR A 128 -9.82 9.12 6.39
N ALA A 129 -10.98 8.54 6.71
CA ALA A 129 -12.08 8.33 5.76
C ALA A 129 -13.03 9.52 5.66
N SER A 130 -12.99 10.43 6.63
CA SER A 130 -13.89 11.58 6.73
C SER A 130 -13.25 12.77 7.44
N GLY A 131 -14.01 13.86 7.57
CA GLY A 131 -13.58 15.07 8.28
C GLY A 131 -12.58 15.91 7.48
N ALA A 132 -11.99 16.90 8.14
CA ALA A 132 -11.06 17.84 7.52
C ALA A 132 -9.72 17.20 7.11
N LYS A 133 -9.44 15.99 7.60
CA LYS A 133 -8.23 15.22 7.30
C LYS A 133 -8.47 14.11 6.29
N LYS A 134 -9.65 14.05 5.68
CA LYS A 134 -10.00 13.00 4.71
C LYS A 134 -8.87 12.76 3.71
N ASP A 135 -8.57 11.49 3.46
CA ASP A 135 -7.53 10.97 2.57
C ASP A 135 -6.08 11.18 3.06
N GLN A 136 -5.87 11.82 4.22
CA GLN A 136 -4.56 11.88 4.86
C GLN A 136 -4.17 10.49 5.41
N VAL A 137 -3.01 10.00 4.98
CA VAL A 137 -2.41 8.76 5.51
C VAL A 137 -1.86 9.01 6.92
N ILE A 138 -2.24 8.15 7.86
CA ILE A 138 -1.79 8.16 9.25
C ILE A 138 -0.47 7.41 9.38
N ASN A 139 -0.41 6.21 8.84
CA ASN A 139 0.79 5.38 8.77
C ASN A 139 0.67 4.41 7.59
N SER A 140 1.81 3.91 7.12
CA SER A 140 1.94 2.95 6.03
C SER A 140 3.06 1.97 6.30
N LEU A 141 2.94 0.76 5.79
CA LEU A 141 3.98 -0.26 5.81
C LEU A 141 4.04 -0.97 4.46
N VAL A 142 5.24 -1.38 4.08
CA VAL A 142 5.50 -2.22 2.92
C VAL A 142 6.13 -3.53 3.39
N CYS A 143 5.69 -4.65 2.83
CA CYS A 143 6.25 -5.97 3.10
C CYS A 143 6.48 -6.72 1.79
N GLY A 144 7.62 -7.41 1.65
CA GLY A 144 7.90 -8.24 0.50
C GLY A 144 7.16 -9.58 0.54
N PHE A 145 7.12 -10.30 -0.57
CA PHE A 145 6.56 -11.65 -0.60
C PHE A 145 7.36 -12.65 0.25
N ASN A 146 6.67 -13.52 0.99
CA ASN A 146 7.26 -14.46 1.96
C ASN A 146 8.09 -13.77 3.05
N GLN A 147 7.60 -12.64 3.53
CA GLN A 147 8.25 -11.85 4.57
C GLN A 147 7.22 -11.37 5.60
N ASP A 148 7.75 -10.97 6.75
CA ASP A 148 7.03 -10.23 7.77
C ASP A 148 7.66 -8.85 7.92
N SER A 149 6.86 -7.86 8.25
CA SER A 149 7.31 -6.49 8.51
C SER A 149 6.41 -5.84 9.53
N GLU A 150 6.97 -4.88 10.26
CA GLU A 150 6.24 -4.10 11.24
C GLU A 150 6.74 -2.66 11.27
N SER A 151 5.82 -1.75 11.55
CA SER A 151 6.12 -0.36 11.90
C SER A 151 5.82 -0.18 13.38
N SER A 152 6.64 0.61 14.06
CA SER A 152 6.56 0.78 15.51
C SER A 152 5.19 1.27 15.98
N LEU A 153 4.43 0.39 16.61
CA LEU A 153 3.85 0.50 17.97
C LEU A 153 3.69 -0.95 18.43
N ILE A 154 4.78 -1.65 18.69
CA ILE A 154 4.75 -3.03 19.17
C ILE A 154 5.77 -3.11 20.28
N ASP A 155 5.46 -2.47 21.41
CA ASP A 155 6.14 -2.67 22.69
C ASP A 155 5.20 -2.13 23.79
N ASN A 156 4.58 -3.06 24.51
CA ASN A 156 4.23 -2.95 25.92
C ASN A 156 4.25 -4.37 26.51
#